data_AF-A0A1X7HA95-F1
#
_entry.id   AF-A0A1X7HA95-F1
#
_cell.length_a   1.000
_cell.length_b   1.000
_cell.length_c   1.000
_cell.angle_alpha   90.00
_cell.angle_beta   90.00
_cell.angle_gamma   90.00
#
_symmetry.space_group_name_H-M   'P 1'
#
loop_
_entity.id
_entity.type
_entity.pdbx_description
1 polymer ?
#
loop_
_entity_poly.entity_id
_entity_poly.type
_entity_poly.pdbx_seq_one_letter_code
_entity_poly.pdbx_strand_id
1 'polypeptide(L)'
;MRSKLEPILLCFCCLLLLFGVTGCELTNSTSDTAESTADGTTNTLSEKELAAKEEVFPKDKVIDVKITLDEADFQDMLDNASDEEFKEASVNYNGQQFDHVGIRTKGNLSLRSVVNSDSDRYSFKISFDEYINQQLNGISKINLNNNYSDASYMREFLTYELAESVGLPTPGFSYVNVYVNDELWGFYLAIEQIDEAYLARNFDTTTGALYKAEMMGSGTDLMWLGNDPDSYSGLVKKSKKSNDKLLINMLDELNNGSDYEKVLNVDNVLKYVALNVAASNMDSYLGSNKQNYYLYEDNGIFNVLPWDYNMAFGGLGGSNLLIDEPTQGALAERPLIAKLLEVDEYKEKYHQILSDMMNGYLKEENFTARVEELQELISTHVKNDPRPFFSYEEYEKSLPTLTSFAATNVENITKQLDGTSPSSGDGSGSGGGMGPGGGGNRGMGRENEGKDDVGNTNTNTEDAAGADGESIMNEAPDTANGQATPPTPPGDMPGDMPADAAPQVPEGNNTSNATPQIPEDNNTSNAADSNVDPNAANTPNTADTQTETPQNGQQNNRQGGFDGGMNNGQMGGQMPGGLGGGGFKPDGFGREGTQQQGSDREALYTGIAIVVLLLSCVFVTLYKRKRL
;
A
#
# COMPACT_ATOMS: atom_id res chain seq x y z
N MET A 1 -38.86 7.58 -62.12
CA MET A 1 -37.68 8.46 -62.32
C MET A 1 -36.77 8.33 -61.10
N ARG A 2 -35.97 7.26 -61.09
CA ARG A 2 -34.91 6.96 -60.13
C ARG A 2 -33.67 6.72 -60.99
N SER A 3 -32.77 7.69 -61.12
CA SER A 3 -31.41 7.50 -61.68
C SER A 3 -30.55 8.78 -61.73
N LYS A 4 -30.66 9.73 -60.78
CA LYS A 4 -29.84 10.97 -60.84
C LYS A 4 -29.34 11.51 -59.49
N LEU A 5 -29.27 10.69 -58.43
CA LEU A 5 -28.79 11.15 -57.12
C LEU A 5 -27.54 10.39 -56.60
N GLU A 6 -27.13 9.30 -57.25
CA GLU A 6 -25.91 8.58 -56.88
C GLU A 6 -24.59 9.28 -57.28
N PRO A 7 -24.45 10.04 -58.40
CA PRO A 7 -23.19 10.70 -58.71
C PRO A 7 -22.91 11.96 -57.86
N ILE A 8 -23.93 12.52 -57.19
CA ILE A 8 -23.78 13.75 -56.36
C ILE A 8 -23.26 13.40 -54.96
N LEU A 9 -23.63 12.23 -54.43
CA LEU A 9 -23.19 11.77 -53.12
C LEU A 9 -21.72 11.29 -53.16
N LEU A 10 -21.29 10.68 -54.27
CA LEU A 10 -19.91 10.24 -54.46
C LEU A 10 -18.94 11.43 -54.64
N CYS A 11 -19.36 12.49 -55.33
CA CYS A 11 -18.56 13.72 -55.43
C CYS A 11 -18.40 14.46 -54.09
N PHE A 12 -19.40 14.38 -53.19
CA PHE A 12 -19.31 14.98 -51.85
C PHE A 12 -18.33 14.23 -50.93
N CYS A 13 -18.26 12.91 -51.04
CA CYS A 13 -17.29 12.09 -50.29
C CYS A 13 -15.85 12.26 -50.79
N CYS A 14 -15.62 12.48 -52.09
CA CYS A 14 -14.28 12.78 -52.61
C CYS A 14 -13.80 14.20 -52.31
N LEU A 15 -14.70 15.18 -52.16
CA LEU A 15 -14.36 16.56 -51.77
C LEU A 15 -13.98 16.66 -50.29
N LEU A 16 -14.58 15.85 -49.41
CA LEU A 16 -14.22 15.80 -47.98
C LEU A 16 -12.89 15.08 -47.72
N LEU A 17 -12.44 14.19 -48.62
CA LEU A 17 -11.12 13.55 -48.57
C LEU A 17 -9.98 14.44 -49.10
N LEU A 18 -10.30 15.52 -49.82
CA LEU A 18 -9.30 16.48 -50.36
C LEU A 18 -9.05 17.69 -49.46
N PHE A 19 -9.85 17.92 -48.41
CA PHE A 19 -9.59 18.93 -47.38
C PHE A 19 -8.86 18.38 -46.14
N GLY A 20 -8.54 17.08 -46.10
CA GLY A 20 -7.82 16.43 -45.00
C GLY A 20 -6.30 16.34 -45.17
N VAL A 21 -5.71 16.88 -46.25
CA VAL A 21 -4.25 16.77 -46.53
C VAL A 21 -3.64 18.14 -46.88
N THR A 22 -4.21 19.25 -46.42
CA THR A 22 -3.58 20.57 -46.60
C THR A 22 -3.90 21.46 -45.41
N GLY A 23 -3.21 21.19 -44.31
CA GLY A 23 -3.30 21.96 -43.06
C GLY A 23 -1.96 21.96 -42.34
N CYS A 24 -0.86 22.09 -43.09
CA CYS A 24 0.44 22.47 -42.54
C CYS A 24 0.81 23.85 -43.09
N GLU A 25 1.34 24.67 -42.18
CA GLU A 25 2.01 25.96 -42.38
C GLU A 25 1.11 27.20 -42.58
N LEU A 26 0.97 28.00 -41.51
CA LEU A 26 1.51 29.38 -41.44
C LEU A 26 0.93 30.13 -40.22
N THR A 27 1.69 30.14 -39.12
CA THR A 27 1.78 31.33 -38.26
C THR A 27 3.23 31.49 -37.84
N ASN A 28 3.92 32.45 -38.46
CA ASN A 28 5.22 32.95 -38.03
C ASN A 28 5.06 33.63 -36.67
N SER A 29 5.80 33.13 -35.68
CA SER A 29 6.25 33.93 -34.54
C SER A 29 7.76 33.79 -34.43
N THR A 30 8.36 34.94 -34.19
CA THR A 30 9.78 35.31 -34.22
C THR A 30 10.70 34.35 -33.48
N SER A 31 11.85 34.09 -34.09
CA SER A 31 12.98 33.35 -33.53
C SER A 31 13.65 34.12 -32.40
N ASP A 32 13.62 33.57 -31.19
CA ASP A 32 14.67 33.77 -30.21
C ASP A 32 15.31 32.42 -29.91
N THR A 33 16.63 32.39 -30.10
CA THR A 33 17.55 31.29 -29.88
C THR A 33 17.48 30.84 -28.42
N ALA A 34 17.17 29.58 -28.16
CA ALA A 34 17.36 28.95 -26.86
C ALA A 34 18.03 27.58 -27.04
N GLU A 35 19.13 27.42 -26.31
CA GLU A 35 19.91 26.20 -26.18
C GLU A 35 19.04 25.04 -25.67
N SER A 36 19.35 23.85 -26.18
CA SER A 36 18.82 22.58 -25.73
C SER A 36 19.30 22.27 -24.31
N THR A 37 18.39 22.35 -23.34
CA THR A 37 18.46 21.59 -22.10
C THR A 37 17.21 20.72 -22.02
N ALA A 38 17.41 19.41 -21.99
CA ALA A 38 16.37 18.45 -21.70
C ALA A 38 15.89 18.69 -20.26
N ASP A 39 14.68 19.21 -20.12
CA ASP A 39 13.98 19.30 -18.84
C ASP A 39 12.79 18.34 -18.91
N GLY A 40 12.77 17.37 -17.99
CA GLY A 40 11.70 16.39 -17.87
C GLY A 40 10.42 17.12 -17.51
N THR A 41 9.52 17.26 -18.47
CA THR A 41 8.27 17.98 -18.26
C THR A 41 7.36 17.10 -17.40
N THR A 42 7.34 17.33 -16.09
CA THR A 42 6.30 16.81 -15.22
C THR A 42 4.98 17.45 -15.63
N ASN A 43 4.00 16.61 -15.98
CA ASN A 43 2.67 17.07 -16.35
C ASN A 43 2.02 17.66 -15.09
N THR A 44 2.17 18.97 -14.92
CA THR A 44 1.68 19.68 -13.73
C THR A 44 0.18 19.84 -13.89
N LEU A 45 -0.59 19.28 -12.95
CA LEU A 45 -2.05 19.43 -12.90
C LEU A 45 -2.46 20.89 -13.11
N SER A 46 -3.52 21.14 -13.88
CA SER A 46 -4.04 22.50 -13.97
C SER A 46 -4.51 22.96 -12.59
N GLU A 47 -4.46 24.28 -12.32
CA GLU A 47 -4.94 24.85 -11.04
C GLU A 47 -6.34 24.39 -10.66
N LYS A 48 -7.19 24.14 -11.67
CA LYS A 48 -8.56 23.63 -11.49
C LYS A 48 -8.59 22.17 -11.04
N GLU A 49 -7.70 21.32 -11.55
CA GLU A 49 -7.62 19.91 -11.17
C GLU A 49 -6.98 19.74 -9.80
N LEU A 50 -6.00 20.58 -9.45
CA LEU A 50 -5.45 20.67 -8.09
C LEU A 50 -6.55 21.05 -7.09
N ALA A 51 -7.29 22.13 -7.35
CA ALA A 51 -8.39 22.55 -6.49
C ALA A 51 -9.47 21.46 -6.34
N ALA A 52 -9.76 20.73 -7.42
CA ALA A 52 -10.72 19.63 -7.40
C ALA A 52 -10.23 18.43 -6.57
N LYS A 53 -8.92 18.12 -6.61
CA LYS A 53 -8.29 17.08 -5.77
C LYS A 53 -8.29 17.51 -4.30
N GLU A 54 -7.97 18.76 -4.00
CA GLU A 54 -7.98 19.31 -2.62
C GLU A 54 -9.38 19.39 -2.01
N GLU A 55 -10.44 19.56 -2.82
CA GLU A 55 -11.82 19.50 -2.34
C GLU A 55 -12.21 18.09 -1.85
N VAL A 56 -11.70 17.05 -2.53
CA VAL A 56 -11.94 15.64 -2.17
C VAL A 56 -11.00 15.19 -1.06
N PHE A 57 -9.75 15.63 -1.09
CA PHE A 57 -8.71 15.25 -0.14
C PHE A 57 -8.11 16.47 0.59
N PRO A 58 -8.88 17.16 1.44
CA PRO A 58 -8.35 18.27 2.21
C PRO A 58 -7.38 17.78 3.29
N LYS A 59 -6.26 18.49 3.46
CA LYS A 59 -5.19 18.16 4.43
C LYS A 59 -5.30 18.92 5.74
N ASP A 60 -6.19 19.91 5.81
CA ASP A 60 -6.35 20.87 6.91
C ASP A 60 -7.65 20.66 7.72
N LYS A 61 -8.50 19.70 7.33
CA LYS A 61 -9.74 19.35 8.02
C LYS A 61 -10.09 17.88 7.84
N VAL A 62 -10.82 17.33 8.80
CA VAL A 62 -11.49 16.03 8.67
C VAL A 62 -12.86 16.25 8.03
N ILE A 63 -13.20 15.42 7.03
CA ILE A 63 -14.50 15.46 6.35
C ILE A 63 -15.34 14.22 6.69
N ASP A 64 -16.64 14.31 6.43
CA ASP A 64 -17.55 13.18 6.62
C ASP A 64 -17.79 12.44 5.29
N VAL A 65 -17.77 11.11 5.36
CA VAL A 65 -18.19 10.20 4.31
C VAL A 65 -19.36 9.39 4.83
N LYS A 66 -20.57 9.66 4.33
CA LYS A 66 -21.80 8.99 4.78
C LYS A 66 -22.24 7.98 3.72
N ILE A 67 -22.29 6.72 4.12
CA ILE A 67 -22.68 5.60 3.28
C ILE A 67 -24.05 5.12 3.75
N THR A 68 -24.98 4.96 2.81
CA THR A 68 -26.32 4.45 3.06
C THR A 68 -26.57 3.27 2.14
N LEU A 69 -26.92 2.12 2.71
CA LEU A 69 -27.20 0.88 1.98
C LEU A 69 -28.14 -0.01 2.79
N ASP A 70 -28.69 -1.04 2.13
CA ASP A 70 -29.54 -2.02 2.80
C ASP A 70 -28.79 -2.71 3.96
N GLU A 71 -29.41 -2.80 5.13
CA GLU A 71 -28.78 -3.35 6.33
C GLU A 71 -28.40 -4.83 6.15
N ALA A 72 -29.19 -5.61 5.39
CA ALA A 72 -28.88 -7.00 5.12
C ALA A 72 -27.71 -7.14 4.16
N ASP A 73 -27.62 -6.27 3.14
CA ASP A 73 -26.46 -6.24 2.24
C ASP A 73 -25.18 -5.81 2.97
N PHE A 74 -25.26 -4.84 3.88
CA PHE A 74 -24.14 -4.44 4.71
C PHE A 74 -23.69 -5.59 5.62
N GLN A 75 -24.63 -6.25 6.31
CA GLN A 75 -24.30 -7.39 7.16
C GLN A 75 -23.71 -8.56 6.35
N ASP A 76 -24.26 -8.86 5.18
CA ASP A 76 -23.73 -9.90 4.29
C ASP A 76 -22.30 -9.58 3.81
N MET A 77 -22.00 -8.31 3.52
CA MET A 77 -20.64 -7.87 3.21
C MET A 77 -19.68 -8.07 4.38
N LEU A 78 -20.12 -7.87 5.62
CA LEU A 78 -19.29 -8.11 6.81
C LEU A 78 -19.09 -9.60 7.09
N ASP A 79 -20.16 -10.40 6.98
CA ASP A 79 -20.14 -11.85 7.21
C ASP A 79 -19.29 -12.57 6.16
N ASN A 80 -19.31 -12.09 4.92
CA ASN A 80 -18.55 -12.62 3.79
C ASN A 80 -17.40 -11.68 3.35
N ALA A 81 -16.80 -10.96 4.30
CA ALA A 81 -15.81 -9.91 4.01
C ALA A 81 -14.62 -10.34 3.15
N SER A 82 -14.25 -11.63 3.16
CA SER A 82 -13.17 -12.17 2.33
C SER A 82 -13.51 -12.30 0.84
N ASP A 83 -14.80 -12.28 0.49
CA ASP A 83 -15.24 -12.38 -0.91
C ASP A 83 -15.03 -11.07 -1.67
N GLU A 84 -14.86 -9.95 -0.94
CA GLU A 84 -14.70 -8.61 -1.51
C GLU A 84 -15.80 -8.29 -2.54
N GLU A 85 -17.05 -8.71 -2.27
CA GLU A 85 -18.18 -8.46 -3.15
C GLU A 85 -18.66 -7.01 -3.00
N PHE A 86 -18.89 -6.33 -4.14
CA PHE A 86 -19.49 -5.01 -4.15
C PHE A 86 -20.98 -5.07 -3.81
N LYS A 87 -21.38 -4.28 -2.82
CA LYS A 87 -22.77 -3.92 -2.54
C LYS A 87 -23.06 -2.52 -3.05
N GLU A 88 -24.30 -2.32 -3.49
CA GLU A 88 -24.76 -1.03 -3.99
C GLU A 88 -25.16 -0.11 -2.84
N ALA A 89 -24.71 1.14 -2.88
CA ALA A 89 -24.93 2.13 -1.84
C ALA A 89 -25.16 3.53 -2.43
N SER A 90 -25.71 4.41 -1.61
CA SER A 90 -25.65 5.86 -1.78
C SER A 90 -24.53 6.41 -0.89
N VAL A 91 -23.72 7.32 -1.42
CA VAL A 91 -22.59 7.93 -0.71
C VAL A 91 -22.70 9.45 -0.76
N ASN A 92 -22.75 10.09 0.41
CA ASN A 92 -22.50 11.51 0.57
C ASN A 92 -21.03 11.71 0.95
N TYR A 93 -20.22 12.21 0.01
CA TYR A 93 -18.81 12.50 0.24
C TYR A 93 -18.61 14.00 0.41
N ASN A 94 -18.33 14.46 1.63
CA ASN A 94 -18.11 15.88 1.93
C ASN A 94 -19.24 16.82 1.44
N GLY A 95 -20.50 16.39 1.60
CA GLY A 95 -21.68 17.13 1.15
C GLY A 95 -22.12 16.84 -0.28
N GLN A 96 -21.31 16.12 -1.08
CA GLN A 96 -21.65 15.76 -2.45
C GLN A 96 -22.32 14.38 -2.49
N GLN A 97 -23.57 14.32 -2.97
CA GLN A 97 -24.37 13.09 -3.00
C GLN A 97 -24.19 12.31 -4.31
N PHE A 98 -23.96 11.01 -4.19
CA PHE A 98 -23.88 10.05 -5.29
C PHE A 98 -24.72 8.82 -4.97
N ASP A 99 -25.50 8.35 -5.93
CA ASP A 99 -26.27 7.10 -5.83
C ASP A 99 -25.64 6.05 -6.77
N HIS A 100 -25.99 4.77 -6.58
CA HIS A 100 -25.45 3.67 -7.39
C HIS A 100 -23.92 3.54 -7.30
N VAL A 101 -23.39 3.68 -6.08
CA VAL A 101 -21.96 3.57 -5.77
C VAL A 101 -21.67 2.17 -5.24
N GLY A 102 -20.59 1.53 -5.70
CA GLY A 102 -20.12 0.27 -5.15
C GLY A 102 -19.34 0.47 -3.85
N ILE A 103 -19.68 -0.30 -2.82
CA ILE A 103 -18.86 -0.45 -1.62
C ILE A 103 -18.54 -1.91 -1.35
N ARG A 104 -17.31 -2.17 -0.92
CA ARG A 104 -16.87 -3.50 -0.46
C ARG A 104 -15.80 -3.39 0.61
N THR A 105 -15.62 -4.44 1.40
CA THR A 105 -14.38 -4.64 2.17
C THR A 105 -13.17 -4.76 1.25
N LYS A 106 -11.98 -4.42 1.74
CA LYS A 106 -10.71 -4.55 1.02
C LYS A 106 -9.54 -4.87 1.94
N GLY A 107 -8.47 -5.37 1.33
CA GLY A 107 -7.15 -5.47 1.95
C GLY A 107 -6.58 -6.87 1.82
N ASN A 108 -5.37 -7.06 2.34
CA ASN A 108 -4.77 -8.39 2.46
C ASN A 108 -4.59 -8.73 3.94
N LEU A 109 -3.51 -8.26 4.58
CA LEU A 109 -3.28 -8.47 6.00
C LEU A 109 -4.33 -7.76 6.86
N SER A 110 -4.68 -6.50 6.54
CA SER A 110 -5.71 -5.74 7.25
C SER A 110 -7.07 -6.45 7.23
N LEU A 111 -7.45 -7.03 6.08
CA LEU A 111 -8.70 -7.79 5.92
C LEU A 111 -8.64 -9.10 6.72
N ARG A 112 -7.62 -9.92 6.48
CA ARG A 112 -7.46 -11.22 7.16
C ARG A 112 -7.35 -11.05 8.68
N SER A 113 -6.73 -9.98 9.16
CA SER A 113 -6.63 -9.72 10.60
C SER A 113 -7.99 -9.47 11.22
N VAL A 114 -8.88 -8.74 10.54
CA VAL A 114 -10.22 -8.44 11.05
C VAL A 114 -11.10 -9.70 10.98
N VAL A 115 -11.10 -10.42 9.83
CA VAL A 115 -11.84 -11.69 9.65
C VAL A 115 -11.50 -12.74 10.72
N ASN A 116 -10.26 -12.76 11.21
CA ASN A 116 -9.80 -13.71 12.21
C ASN A 116 -9.84 -13.15 13.65
N SER A 117 -10.65 -12.12 13.91
CA SER A 117 -10.79 -11.48 15.21
C SER A 117 -12.26 -11.17 15.51
N ASP A 118 -12.53 -10.63 16.70
CA ASP A 118 -13.85 -10.12 17.07
C ASP A 118 -14.08 -8.66 16.60
N SER A 119 -13.17 -8.10 15.81
CA SER A 119 -13.30 -6.75 15.23
C SER A 119 -14.13 -6.78 13.95
N ASP A 120 -14.88 -5.70 13.70
CA ASP A 120 -15.61 -5.40 12.47
C ASP A 120 -15.01 -4.21 11.71
N ARG A 121 -13.81 -3.74 12.11
CA ARG A 121 -13.15 -2.55 11.57
C ARG A 121 -12.46 -2.81 10.23
N TYR A 122 -13.22 -3.18 9.21
CA TYR A 122 -12.69 -3.41 7.86
C TYR A 122 -12.27 -2.11 7.17
N SER A 123 -11.24 -2.19 6.33
CA SER A 123 -11.03 -1.16 5.30
C SER A 123 -12.09 -1.31 4.21
N PHE A 124 -12.55 -0.20 3.63
CA PHE A 124 -13.53 -0.21 2.55
C PHE A 124 -12.97 0.35 1.25
N LYS A 125 -13.54 -0.07 0.13
CA LYS A 125 -13.34 0.54 -1.18
C LYS A 125 -14.66 1.10 -1.67
N ILE A 126 -14.66 2.39 -2.01
CA ILE A 126 -15.74 3.09 -2.69
C ILE A 126 -15.40 3.13 -4.18
N SER A 127 -16.35 2.72 -5.01
CA SER A 127 -16.27 2.69 -6.47
C SER A 127 -17.44 3.48 -7.04
N PHE A 128 -17.20 4.74 -7.39
CA PHE A 128 -18.23 5.63 -7.95
C PHE A 128 -18.70 5.12 -9.31
N ASP A 129 -17.82 4.46 -10.07
CA ASP A 129 -18.06 3.99 -11.43
C ASP A 129 -18.47 2.51 -11.54
N GLU A 130 -18.83 1.86 -10.42
CA GLU A 130 -19.12 0.41 -10.39
C GLU A 130 -20.37 0.04 -11.19
N TYR A 131 -21.48 0.73 -10.95
CA TYR A 131 -22.79 0.41 -11.54
C TYR A 131 -23.18 1.39 -12.65
N ILE A 132 -22.73 2.65 -12.55
CA ILE A 132 -22.96 3.70 -13.55
C ILE A 132 -21.68 4.50 -13.77
N ASN A 133 -21.49 5.07 -14.96
CA ASN A 133 -20.29 5.85 -15.27
C ASN A 133 -20.37 7.27 -14.66
N GLN A 134 -19.89 7.42 -13.42
CA GLN A 134 -19.79 8.68 -12.69
C GLN A 134 -18.47 8.75 -11.91
N GLN A 135 -18.05 9.96 -11.52
CA GLN A 135 -16.81 10.20 -10.79
C GLN A 135 -17.00 11.37 -9.83
N LEU A 136 -16.28 11.35 -8.70
CA LEU A 136 -16.20 12.45 -7.74
C LEU A 136 -15.04 13.36 -8.14
N ASN A 137 -15.31 14.50 -8.76
CA ASN A 137 -14.27 15.46 -9.20
C ASN A 137 -13.13 14.82 -10.02
N GLY A 138 -13.45 13.82 -10.84
CA GLY A 138 -12.49 13.05 -11.63
C GLY A 138 -11.92 11.82 -10.91
N ILE A 139 -12.28 11.56 -9.66
CA ILE A 139 -11.88 10.37 -8.91
C ILE A 139 -12.95 9.30 -9.08
N SER A 140 -12.54 8.14 -9.59
CA SER A 140 -13.36 6.94 -9.78
C SER A 140 -13.51 6.14 -8.49
N LYS A 141 -12.42 6.01 -7.72
CA LYS A 141 -12.34 5.09 -6.58
C LYS A 141 -11.54 5.68 -5.41
N ILE A 142 -12.04 5.42 -4.20
CA ILE A 142 -11.41 5.82 -2.94
C ILE A 142 -11.29 4.60 -2.04
N ASN A 143 -10.13 4.43 -1.41
CA ASN A 143 -9.87 3.44 -0.39
C ASN A 143 -9.99 4.11 0.98
N LEU A 144 -10.86 3.59 1.84
CA LEU A 144 -10.97 3.99 3.23
C LEU A 144 -10.13 3.01 4.07
N ASN A 145 -8.88 3.39 4.35
CA ASN A 145 -7.95 2.57 5.12
C ASN A 145 -8.25 2.68 6.62
N ASN A 146 -8.36 1.52 7.27
CA ASN A 146 -8.72 1.38 8.68
C ASN A 146 -7.57 1.66 9.68
N ASN A 147 -6.43 2.18 9.20
CA ASN A 147 -5.22 2.42 9.99
C ASN A 147 -4.65 1.17 10.67
N TYR A 148 -4.80 0.00 10.03
CA TYR A 148 -4.25 -1.26 10.50
C TYR A 148 -2.75 -1.14 10.87
N SER A 149 -2.41 -1.63 12.06
CA SER A 149 -1.04 -1.63 12.61
C SER A 149 -0.41 -0.24 12.86
N ASP A 150 -1.17 0.85 12.70
CA ASP A 150 -0.69 2.21 12.96
C ASP A 150 -1.43 2.87 14.14
N ALA A 151 -0.85 2.76 15.33
CA ALA A 151 -1.37 3.44 16.53
C ALA A 151 -1.38 4.97 16.42
N SER A 152 -0.55 5.56 15.54
CA SER A 152 -0.47 7.01 15.37
C SER A 152 -1.51 7.57 14.42
N TYR A 153 -2.10 6.73 13.55
CA TYR A 153 -2.93 7.15 12.42
C TYR A 153 -2.21 8.08 11.42
N MET A 154 -0.91 8.31 11.55
CA MET A 154 -0.16 9.34 10.83
C MET A 154 0.91 8.80 9.86
N ARG A 155 1.32 7.54 9.97
CA ARG A 155 2.48 7.02 9.20
C ARG A 155 2.27 7.14 7.70
N GLU A 156 1.12 6.67 7.22
CA GLU A 156 0.81 6.69 5.79
C GLU A 156 0.61 8.14 5.30
N PHE A 157 -0.09 8.97 6.07
CA PHE A 157 -0.32 10.39 5.76
C PHE A 157 1.01 11.16 5.61
N LEU A 158 1.88 11.08 6.62
CA LEU A 158 3.17 11.79 6.64
C LEU A 158 4.12 11.26 5.56
N THR A 159 4.04 9.98 5.21
CA THR A 159 4.89 9.41 4.16
C THR A 159 4.44 9.85 2.77
N TYR A 160 3.14 10.01 2.53
CA TYR A 160 2.67 10.61 1.28
C TYR A 160 3.02 12.10 1.18
N GLU A 161 2.95 12.87 2.27
CA GLU A 161 3.47 14.26 2.27
C GLU A 161 4.97 14.32 1.99
N LEU A 162 5.76 13.39 2.56
CA LEU A 162 7.19 13.25 2.23
C LEU A 162 7.40 12.92 0.75
N ALA A 163 6.60 12.03 0.17
CA ALA A 163 6.66 11.68 -1.25
C ALA A 163 6.38 12.90 -2.15
N GLU A 164 5.32 13.67 -1.84
CA GLU A 164 5.00 14.91 -2.54
C GLU A 164 6.12 15.96 -2.42
N SER A 165 6.80 16.05 -1.27
CA SER A 165 7.88 17.03 -1.05
C SER A 165 9.07 16.90 -2.01
N VAL A 166 9.26 15.70 -2.60
CA VAL A 166 10.29 15.43 -3.61
C VAL A 166 9.71 15.24 -5.01
N GLY A 167 8.43 15.55 -5.20
CA GLY A 167 7.75 15.50 -6.49
C GLY A 167 7.45 14.10 -7.01
N LEU A 168 7.27 13.11 -6.13
CA LEU A 168 6.71 11.82 -6.56
C LEU A 168 5.22 11.97 -6.91
N PRO A 169 4.74 11.27 -7.95
CA PRO A 169 3.31 11.14 -8.19
C PRO A 169 2.66 10.39 -7.02
N THR A 170 1.78 11.07 -6.29
CA THR A 170 1.22 10.56 -5.03
C THR A 170 -0.31 10.56 -5.11
N PRO A 171 -0.99 9.46 -4.70
CA PRO A 171 -2.46 9.44 -4.63
C PRO A 171 -2.95 10.58 -3.73
N GLY A 172 -4.15 11.12 -3.96
CA GLY A 172 -4.79 12.01 -3.00
C GLY A 172 -5.08 11.29 -1.68
N PHE A 173 -4.96 11.99 -0.56
CA PHE A 173 -5.21 11.43 0.75
C PHE A 173 -5.73 12.49 1.74
N SER A 174 -6.65 12.08 2.63
CA SER A 174 -7.19 12.92 3.70
C SER A 174 -7.81 12.10 4.82
N TYR A 175 -7.97 12.69 5.99
CA TYR A 175 -8.67 12.08 7.10
C TYR A 175 -10.19 12.22 6.96
N VAL A 176 -10.92 11.15 7.27
CA VAL A 176 -12.38 11.14 7.18
C VAL A 176 -13.05 10.44 8.37
N ASN A 177 -14.21 10.94 8.79
CA ASN A 177 -15.15 10.16 9.59
C ASN A 177 -16.08 9.41 8.64
N VAL A 178 -16.14 8.10 8.79
CA VAL A 178 -17.04 7.25 8.01
C VAL A 178 -18.31 7.02 8.81
N TYR A 179 -19.45 7.28 8.19
CA TYR A 179 -20.77 6.95 8.73
C TYR A 179 -21.41 5.88 7.85
N VAL A 180 -22.02 4.87 8.46
CA VAL A 180 -22.82 3.86 7.76
C VAL A 180 -24.23 3.88 8.36
N ASN A 181 -25.24 4.10 7.52
CA ASN A 181 -26.65 4.20 7.93
C ASN A 181 -26.85 5.17 9.12
N ASP A 182 -26.28 6.38 8.98
CA ASP A 182 -26.29 7.48 9.96
C ASP A 182 -25.55 7.22 11.29
N GLU A 183 -24.95 6.05 11.48
CA GLU A 183 -24.09 5.76 12.62
C GLU A 183 -22.63 6.07 12.29
N LEU A 184 -21.90 6.70 13.21
CA LEU A 184 -20.44 6.83 13.09
C LEU A 184 -19.84 5.41 13.09
N TRP A 185 -19.26 5.02 11.96
CA TRP A 185 -18.59 3.74 11.80
C TRP A 185 -17.17 3.78 12.34
N GLY A 186 -16.40 4.82 12.01
CA GLY A 186 -15.07 5.04 12.57
C GLY A 186 -14.28 6.14 11.86
N PHE A 187 -13.03 6.34 12.29
CA PHE A 187 -12.11 7.35 11.76
C PHE A 187 -11.04 6.71 10.86
N TYR A 188 -11.02 7.12 9.58
CA TYR A 188 -10.27 6.45 8.52
C TYR A 188 -9.33 7.42 7.79
N LEU A 189 -8.35 6.86 7.09
CA LEU A 189 -7.57 7.58 6.08
C LEU A 189 -8.15 7.25 4.69
N ALA A 190 -8.71 8.25 4.00
CA ALA A 190 -9.15 8.11 2.63
C ALA A 190 -7.97 8.29 1.68
N ILE A 191 -7.80 7.37 0.72
CA ILE A 191 -6.71 7.38 -0.27
C ILE A 191 -7.27 7.11 -1.66
N GLU A 192 -6.92 7.97 -2.60
CA GLU A 192 -7.22 7.81 -4.03
C GLU A 192 -6.69 6.46 -4.55
N GLN A 193 -7.52 5.73 -5.26
CA GLN A 193 -7.06 4.53 -5.95
C GLN A 193 -6.18 4.90 -7.13
N ILE A 194 -5.00 4.29 -7.23
CA ILE A 194 -4.19 4.33 -8.45
C ILE A 194 -4.88 3.46 -9.50
N ASP A 195 -5.55 4.10 -10.46
CA ASP A 195 -6.22 3.51 -11.62
C ASP A 195 -6.19 4.46 -12.84
N GLU A 196 -6.95 4.15 -13.90
CA GLU A 196 -6.99 4.95 -15.13
C GLU A 196 -7.32 6.44 -14.88
N ALA A 197 -8.15 6.76 -13.89
CA ALA A 197 -8.53 8.14 -13.59
C ALA A 197 -7.39 8.90 -12.89
N TYR A 198 -6.71 8.26 -11.94
CA TYR A 198 -5.48 8.79 -11.33
C TYR A 198 -4.40 9.02 -12.40
N LEU A 199 -4.18 8.05 -13.29
CA LEU A 199 -3.17 8.15 -14.33
C LEU A 199 -3.44 9.31 -15.29
N ALA A 200 -4.71 9.54 -15.65
CA ALA A 200 -5.12 10.66 -16.52
C ALA A 200 -4.77 12.03 -15.98
N ARG A 201 -4.65 12.15 -14.65
CA ARG A 201 -4.31 13.37 -13.95
C ARG A 201 -2.80 13.58 -13.82
N ASN A 202 -2.04 12.51 -13.67
CA ASN A 202 -0.64 12.60 -13.24
C ASN A 202 0.36 12.29 -14.36
N PHE A 203 -0.09 11.76 -15.51
CA PHE A 203 0.77 11.32 -16.60
C PHE A 203 0.21 11.71 -17.97
N ASP A 204 1.09 11.77 -18.97
CA ASP A 204 0.77 12.19 -20.35
C ASP A 204 -0.18 11.23 -21.06
N THR A 205 -0.10 9.95 -20.68
CA THR A 205 -0.92 8.89 -21.24
C THR A 205 -1.70 8.19 -20.15
N THR A 206 -2.86 7.64 -20.54
CA THR A 206 -3.68 6.71 -19.74
C THR A 206 -3.69 5.31 -20.34
N THR A 207 -3.00 5.11 -21.48
CA THR A 207 -3.05 3.85 -22.22
C THR A 207 -1.98 2.86 -21.80
N GLY A 208 -1.11 3.27 -20.89
CA GLY A 208 -0.03 2.48 -20.34
C GLY A 208 -0.48 1.26 -19.56
N ALA A 209 0.41 0.28 -19.43
CA ALA A 209 0.19 -0.85 -18.56
C ALA A 209 0.46 -0.47 -17.09
N LEU A 210 -0.50 -0.75 -16.21
CA LEU A 210 -0.38 -0.56 -14.76
C LEU A 210 -0.32 -1.95 -14.10
N TYR A 211 0.75 -2.21 -13.36
CA TYR A 211 0.93 -3.43 -12.58
C TYR A 211 1.05 -3.09 -11.10
N LYS A 212 0.47 -3.90 -10.23
CA LYS A 212 0.66 -3.83 -8.78
C LYS A 212 1.51 -5.01 -8.33
N ALA A 213 2.56 -4.75 -7.56
CA ALA A 213 3.30 -5.82 -6.92
C ALA A 213 2.52 -6.37 -5.72
N GLU A 214 2.19 -7.65 -5.77
CA GLU A 214 1.50 -8.36 -4.70
C GLU A 214 2.37 -9.51 -4.19
N MET A 215 2.43 -9.67 -2.85
CA MET A 215 3.27 -10.67 -2.18
C MET A 215 3.11 -12.10 -2.71
N MET A 216 1.93 -12.44 -3.22
CA MET A 216 1.65 -13.75 -3.78
C MET A 216 2.08 -13.77 -5.25
N GLY A 217 3.13 -14.53 -5.56
CA GLY A 217 3.61 -14.74 -6.92
C GLY A 217 5.11 -14.56 -7.07
N SER A 218 5.57 -14.55 -8.30
CA SER A 218 6.97 -14.40 -8.68
C SER A 218 7.22 -13.08 -9.41
N GLY A 219 8.45 -12.57 -9.33
CA GLY A 219 8.90 -11.41 -10.12
C GLY A 219 8.68 -10.03 -9.50
N THR A 220 8.19 -9.95 -8.25
CA THR A 220 8.00 -8.67 -7.54
C THR A 220 9.31 -8.05 -7.02
N ASP A 221 10.41 -8.81 -7.04
CA ASP A 221 11.77 -8.27 -6.88
C ASP A 221 12.34 -7.72 -8.20
N LEU A 222 11.63 -7.84 -9.31
CA LEU A 222 12.06 -7.37 -10.64
C LEU A 222 13.30 -8.09 -11.19
N MET A 223 13.63 -9.26 -10.66
CA MET A 223 14.69 -10.11 -11.22
C MET A 223 14.27 -10.68 -12.58
N TRP A 224 15.25 -10.92 -13.45
CA TRP A 224 15.00 -11.57 -14.74
C TRP A 224 14.66 -13.06 -14.57
N LEU A 225 13.43 -13.43 -14.96
CA LEU A 225 12.92 -14.80 -14.94
C LEU A 225 12.77 -15.40 -16.35
N GLY A 226 12.99 -14.59 -17.39
CA GLY A 226 12.91 -14.99 -18.80
C GLY A 226 11.88 -14.18 -19.57
N ASN A 227 11.67 -14.57 -20.83
CA ASN A 227 10.81 -13.82 -21.76
C ASN A 227 9.31 -14.09 -21.60
N ASP A 228 8.93 -14.99 -20.69
CA ASP A 228 7.53 -15.38 -20.49
C ASP A 228 6.88 -14.46 -19.45
N PRO A 229 5.93 -13.59 -19.83
CA PRO A 229 5.24 -12.69 -18.90
C PRO A 229 4.56 -13.42 -17.74
N ASP A 230 4.09 -14.65 -17.94
CA ASP A 230 3.42 -15.43 -16.91
C ASP A 230 4.38 -15.85 -15.78
N SER A 231 5.70 -15.80 -16.02
CA SER A 231 6.72 -15.98 -14.98
C SER A 231 6.72 -14.86 -13.95
N TYR A 232 6.06 -13.74 -14.22
CA TYR A 232 5.98 -12.55 -13.35
C TYR A 232 4.61 -12.42 -12.67
N SER A 233 4.07 -13.56 -12.23
CA SER A 233 2.72 -13.68 -11.66
C SER A 233 2.40 -12.73 -10.48
N GLY A 234 3.41 -12.24 -9.74
CA GLY A 234 3.22 -11.29 -8.65
C GLY A 234 3.08 -9.83 -9.09
N LEU A 235 3.38 -9.51 -10.36
CA LEU A 235 3.10 -8.23 -10.97
C LEU A 235 1.68 -8.23 -11.56
N VAL A 236 0.69 -8.04 -10.70
CA VAL A 236 -0.73 -8.16 -11.05
C VAL A 236 -1.17 -6.94 -11.84
N LYS A 237 -1.53 -7.15 -13.10
CA LYS A 237 -2.06 -6.09 -13.97
C LYS A 237 -3.39 -5.51 -13.44
N LYS A 238 -3.48 -4.18 -13.39
CA LYS A 238 -4.67 -3.42 -12.96
C LYS A 238 -5.29 -2.56 -14.06
N SER A 239 -4.60 -2.33 -15.17
CA SER A 239 -5.13 -1.67 -16.37
C SER A 239 -5.86 -2.66 -17.29
N LYS A 240 -6.81 -2.16 -18.10
CA LYS A 240 -7.48 -2.99 -19.13
C LYS A 240 -6.54 -3.39 -20.27
N LYS A 241 -5.55 -2.55 -20.57
CA LYS A 241 -4.53 -2.80 -21.60
C LYS A 241 -3.29 -3.42 -20.97
N SER A 242 -2.71 -4.40 -21.68
CA SER A 242 -1.39 -4.98 -21.38
C SER A 242 -0.40 -4.50 -22.42
N ASN A 243 0.85 -4.34 -22.01
CA ASN A 243 1.98 -4.39 -22.93
C ASN A 243 3.10 -5.23 -22.33
N ASP A 244 2.84 -6.54 -22.26
CA ASP A 244 3.74 -7.49 -21.60
C ASP A 244 5.13 -7.49 -22.24
N LYS A 245 5.22 -7.18 -23.54
CA LYS A 245 6.50 -7.01 -24.23
C LYS A 245 7.31 -5.85 -23.65
N LEU A 246 6.68 -4.72 -23.30
CA LEU A 246 7.39 -3.60 -22.67
C LEU A 246 7.84 -3.96 -21.26
N LEU A 247 7.01 -4.66 -20.49
CA LEU A 247 7.40 -5.16 -19.16
C LEU A 247 8.63 -6.07 -19.27
N ILE A 248 8.60 -7.05 -20.17
CA ILE A 248 9.74 -7.96 -20.41
C ILE A 248 10.97 -7.17 -20.88
N ASN A 249 10.83 -6.22 -21.81
CA ASN A 249 11.95 -5.40 -22.26
C ASN A 249 12.56 -4.56 -21.11
N MET A 250 11.72 -3.99 -20.24
CA MET A 250 12.20 -3.23 -19.08
C MET A 250 12.98 -4.13 -18.13
N LEU A 251 12.47 -5.33 -17.84
CA LEU A 251 13.12 -6.28 -16.95
C LEU A 251 14.42 -6.82 -17.55
N ASP A 252 14.47 -7.06 -18.86
CA ASP A 252 15.69 -7.49 -19.56
C ASP A 252 16.75 -6.39 -19.52
N GLU A 253 16.40 -5.15 -19.87
CA GLU A 253 17.34 -4.02 -19.85
C GLU A 253 17.81 -3.72 -18.42
N LEU A 254 16.92 -3.78 -17.41
CA LEU A 254 17.30 -3.58 -16.00
C LEU A 254 18.30 -4.64 -15.52
N ASN A 255 18.12 -5.90 -15.89
CA ASN A 255 18.93 -6.99 -15.34
C ASN A 255 20.19 -7.29 -16.17
N ASN A 256 20.09 -7.18 -17.50
CA ASN A 256 21.09 -7.63 -18.47
C ASN A 256 21.65 -6.50 -19.34
N GLY A 257 21.04 -5.32 -19.30
CA GLY A 257 21.43 -4.14 -20.06
C GLY A 257 22.27 -3.14 -19.26
N SER A 258 22.25 -1.90 -19.72
CA SER A 258 22.96 -0.77 -19.09
C SER A 258 22.37 0.59 -19.44
N ASP A 259 21.39 0.66 -20.36
CA ASP A 259 20.73 1.89 -20.80
C ASP A 259 19.38 2.01 -20.08
N TYR A 260 19.42 2.26 -18.77
CA TYR A 260 18.24 2.17 -17.91
C TYR A 260 17.20 3.25 -18.22
N GLU A 261 17.62 4.45 -18.63
CA GLU A 261 16.72 5.57 -18.98
C GLU A 261 15.83 5.27 -20.19
N LYS A 262 16.22 4.32 -21.03
CA LYS A 262 15.41 3.85 -22.16
C LYS A 262 14.15 3.10 -21.74
N VAL A 263 14.11 2.59 -20.51
CA VAL A 263 13.00 1.76 -20.00
C VAL A 263 12.45 2.22 -18.66
N LEU A 264 13.18 3.06 -17.92
CA LEU A 264 12.82 3.53 -16.58
C LEU A 264 12.96 5.04 -16.49
N ASN A 265 12.02 5.67 -15.79
CA ASN A 265 12.21 7.02 -15.30
C ASN A 265 13.12 6.95 -14.08
N VAL A 266 14.44 7.02 -14.30
CA VAL A 266 15.46 6.85 -13.25
C VAL A 266 15.25 7.86 -12.12
N ASP A 267 14.93 9.12 -12.42
CA ASP A 267 14.64 10.14 -11.40
C ASP A 267 13.51 9.72 -10.45
N ASN A 268 12.38 9.27 -11.01
CA ASN A 268 11.24 8.76 -10.25
C ASN A 268 11.63 7.54 -9.38
N VAL A 269 12.40 6.60 -9.94
CA VAL A 269 12.85 5.41 -9.22
C VAL A 269 13.76 5.78 -8.04
N LEU A 270 14.74 6.66 -8.25
CA LEU A 270 15.65 7.09 -7.19
C LEU A 270 14.89 7.80 -6.05
N LYS A 271 13.90 8.63 -6.39
CA LYS A 271 13.01 9.26 -5.39
C LYS A 271 12.18 8.23 -4.62
N TYR A 272 11.64 7.21 -5.30
CA TYR A 272 10.89 6.13 -4.65
C TYR A 272 11.77 5.32 -3.68
N VAL A 273 13.02 5.00 -4.08
CA VAL A 273 13.97 4.32 -3.20
C VAL A 273 14.31 5.21 -2.00
N ALA A 274 14.66 6.48 -2.24
CA ALA A 274 14.97 7.45 -1.18
C ALA A 274 13.81 7.63 -0.19
N LEU A 275 12.56 7.70 -0.67
CA LEU A 275 11.37 7.78 0.16
C LEU A 275 11.29 6.61 1.15
N ASN A 276 11.44 5.37 0.66
CA ASN A 276 11.35 4.20 1.52
C ASN A 276 12.54 4.07 2.48
N VAL A 277 13.73 4.54 2.11
CA VAL A 277 14.89 4.62 3.02
C VAL A 277 14.69 5.68 4.09
N ALA A 278 14.29 6.89 3.69
CA ALA A 278 14.03 8.02 4.59
C ALA A 278 12.91 7.72 5.59
N ALA A 279 11.87 7.01 5.15
CA ALA A 279 10.77 6.58 6.01
C ALA A 279 11.05 5.25 6.73
N SER A 280 12.20 4.59 6.50
CA SER A 280 12.48 3.23 6.98
C SER A 280 11.33 2.23 6.70
N ASN A 281 10.72 2.30 5.53
CA ASN A 281 9.60 1.44 5.16
C ASN A 281 10.09 0.10 4.60
N MET A 282 10.17 -0.90 5.47
CA MET A 282 10.48 -2.28 5.08
C MET A 282 9.27 -3.06 4.54
N ASP A 283 8.04 -2.52 4.61
CA ASP A 283 6.89 -3.14 3.94
C ASP A 283 6.74 -2.61 2.52
N SER A 284 7.83 -2.70 1.76
CA SER A 284 7.97 -2.13 0.42
C SER A 284 8.83 -3.05 -0.45
N TYR A 285 9.27 -2.55 -1.61
CA TYR A 285 10.27 -3.22 -2.45
C TYR A 285 11.58 -3.54 -1.68
N LEU A 286 11.94 -2.74 -0.68
CA LEU A 286 13.16 -2.90 0.13
C LEU A 286 13.08 -4.16 1.00
N GLY A 287 11.88 -4.53 1.44
CA GLY A 287 11.63 -5.62 2.36
C GLY A 287 11.75 -7.02 1.75
N SER A 288 11.55 -8.01 2.62
CA SER A 288 11.49 -9.43 2.22
C SER A 288 10.30 -9.76 1.32
N ASN A 289 9.15 -9.11 1.52
CA ASN A 289 7.93 -9.35 0.73
C ASN A 289 7.95 -8.68 -0.66
N LYS A 290 8.87 -7.73 -0.91
CA LYS A 290 9.06 -7.02 -2.17
C LYS A 290 7.74 -6.48 -2.77
N GLN A 291 6.90 -5.82 -1.96
CA GLN A 291 5.52 -5.47 -2.33
C GLN A 291 5.22 -3.97 -2.18
N ASN A 292 3.94 -3.60 -2.26
CA ASN A 292 3.43 -2.25 -1.99
C ASN A 292 4.01 -1.17 -2.91
N TYR A 293 4.05 -1.46 -4.20
CA TYR A 293 4.30 -0.49 -5.25
C TYR A 293 3.50 -0.81 -6.50
N TYR A 294 3.31 0.20 -7.35
CA TYR A 294 2.86 -0.01 -8.72
C TYR A 294 4.00 0.25 -9.70
N LEU A 295 3.97 -0.44 -10.83
CA LEU A 295 4.70 -0.09 -12.03
C LEU A 295 3.72 0.49 -13.04
N TYR A 296 4.02 1.69 -13.51
CA TYR A 296 3.25 2.32 -14.58
C TYR A 296 4.13 2.60 -15.79
N GLU A 297 3.74 2.04 -16.94
CA GLU A 297 4.38 2.32 -18.22
C GLU A 297 3.79 3.59 -18.85
N ASP A 298 4.61 4.62 -18.99
CA ASP A 298 4.29 5.88 -19.67
C ASP A 298 5.14 6.01 -20.94
N ASN A 299 4.53 5.82 -22.11
CA ASN A 299 5.16 5.96 -23.42
C ASN A 299 6.46 5.13 -23.59
N GLY A 300 6.47 3.91 -23.06
CA GLY A 300 7.61 2.99 -23.09
C GLY A 300 8.52 3.07 -21.87
N ILE A 301 8.32 4.06 -20.98
CA ILE A 301 9.15 4.32 -19.82
C ILE A 301 8.38 3.98 -18.54
N PHE A 302 8.95 3.13 -17.69
CA PHE A 302 8.32 2.72 -16.44
C PHE A 302 8.62 3.68 -15.29
N ASN A 303 7.57 3.97 -14.52
CA ASN A 303 7.61 4.69 -13.25
C ASN A 303 7.23 3.72 -12.12
N VAL A 304 7.77 3.96 -10.92
CA VAL A 304 7.39 3.26 -9.69
C VAL A 304 6.53 4.22 -8.86
N LEU A 305 5.32 3.78 -8.51
CA LEU A 305 4.36 4.61 -7.78
C LEU A 305 4.25 4.16 -6.31
N PRO A 306 4.30 5.11 -5.36
CA PRO A 306 4.18 4.84 -3.93
C PRO A 306 2.79 4.26 -3.58
N TRP A 307 2.76 3.22 -2.74
CA TRP A 307 1.52 2.63 -2.23
C TRP A 307 1.69 2.01 -0.84
N ASP A 308 0.66 2.08 0.02
CA ASP A 308 0.53 1.35 1.30
C ASP A 308 1.68 1.61 2.30
N TYR A 309 1.64 2.76 2.98
CA TYR A 309 2.71 3.20 3.90
C TYR A 309 2.34 3.15 5.39
N ASN A 310 1.34 2.37 5.76
CA ASN A 310 0.94 2.20 7.17
C ASN A 310 2.06 1.61 8.05
N MET A 311 3.01 0.88 7.46
CA MET A 311 4.17 0.27 8.15
C MET A 311 5.45 1.12 8.10
N ALA A 312 5.38 2.34 7.56
CA ALA A 312 6.50 3.28 7.57
C ALA A 312 6.89 3.72 9.00
N PHE A 313 8.00 4.44 9.13
CA PHE A 313 8.53 4.95 10.41
C PHE A 313 8.59 3.87 11.49
N GLY A 314 9.19 2.73 11.14
CA GLY A 314 9.46 1.64 12.07
C GLY A 314 8.25 0.76 12.40
N GLY A 315 7.20 0.75 11.58
CA GLY A 315 6.02 -0.12 11.78
C GLY A 315 6.36 -1.61 11.82
N LEU A 316 7.38 -2.07 11.08
CA LEU A 316 7.93 -3.43 11.16
C LEU A 316 9.14 -3.58 12.10
N GLY A 317 9.45 -2.52 12.88
CA GLY A 317 10.66 -2.43 13.70
C GLY A 317 11.93 -2.18 12.89
N GLY A 318 13.02 -1.90 13.61
CA GLY A 318 14.34 -1.62 13.03
C GLY A 318 14.52 -0.17 12.57
N SER A 319 15.65 0.40 12.98
CA SER A 319 16.30 1.55 12.35
C SER A 319 17.72 1.10 11.97
N ASN A 320 18.48 1.93 11.23
CA ASN A 320 19.85 1.64 10.74
C ASN A 320 19.93 0.91 9.39
N LEU A 321 19.20 1.39 8.39
CA LEU A 321 19.44 0.97 7.01
C LEU A 321 20.77 1.53 6.51
N LEU A 322 21.52 0.69 5.81
CA LEU A 322 22.63 1.10 4.96
C LEU A 322 22.04 1.78 3.72
N ILE A 323 22.27 3.07 3.52
CA ILE A 323 21.58 3.84 2.48
C ILE A 323 21.94 3.36 1.06
N ASP A 324 23.11 2.79 0.85
CA ASP A 324 23.55 2.22 -0.44
C ASP A 324 23.27 0.71 -0.57
N GLU A 325 22.85 0.06 0.52
CA GLU A 325 22.37 -1.34 0.54
C GLU A 325 21.08 -1.50 1.37
N PRO A 326 20.00 -0.77 1.05
CA PRO A 326 18.84 -0.62 1.94
C PRO A 326 17.88 -1.81 1.92
N THR A 327 18.36 -3.00 1.61
CA THR A 327 17.54 -4.18 1.34
C THR A 327 17.50 -5.15 2.51
N GLN A 328 16.33 -5.74 2.76
CA GLN A 328 16.24 -6.94 3.59
C GLN A 328 16.54 -8.18 2.72
N GLY A 329 17.74 -8.71 2.88
CA GLY A 329 18.31 -9.73 1.99
C GLY A 329 19.32 -9.13 1.02
N ALA A 330 19.94 -9.99 0.21
CA ALA A 330 21.06 -9.58 -0.63
C ALA A 330 20.68 -8.48 -1.63
N LEU A 331 21.54 -7.47 -1.75
CA LEU A 331 21.34 -6.33 -2.67
C LEU A 331 21.19 -6.81 -4.11
N ALA A 332 21.95 -7.84 -4.50
CA ALA A 332 21.90 -8.43 -5.84
C ALA A 332 20.51 -9.01 -6.21
N GLU A 333 19.64 -9.29 -5.22
CA GLU A 333 18.25 -9.71 -5.43
C GLU A 333 17.29 -8.51 -5.57
N ARG A 334 17.80 -7.28 -5.66
CA ARG A 334 17.03 -6.05 -5.86
C ARG A 334 17.64 -5.25 -7.01
N PRO A 335 17.52 -5.73 -8.26
CA PRO A 335 18.18 -5.12 -9.42
C PRO A 335 17.85 -3.65 -9.59
N LEU A 336 16.63 -3.21 -9.23
CA LEU A 336 16.25 -1.78 -9.29
C LEU A 336 17.18 -0.88 -8.46
N ILE A 337 17.66 -1.37 -7.31
CA ILE A 337 18.58 -0.64 -6.44
C ILE A 337 20.03 -0.95 -6.83
N ALA A 338 20.37 -2.23 -6.93
CA ALA A 338 21.74 -2.67 -7.21
C ALA A 338 22.29 -2.05 -8.50
N LYS A 339 21.50 -2.06 -9.58
CA LYS A 339 21.94 -1.62 -10.91
C LYS A 339 21.99 -0.12 -11.05
N LEU A 340 21.04 0.60 -10.45
CA LEU A 340 21.01 2.05 -10.52
C LEU A 340 22.07 2.68 -9.61
N LEU A 341 22.27 2.17 -8.40
CA LEU A 341 23.29 2.70 -7.49
C LEU A 341 24.72 2.24 -7.85
N GLU A 342 24.89 1.32 -8.79
CA GLU A 342 26.19 1.04 -9.43
C GLU A 342 26.66 2.19 -10.34
N VAL A 343 25.74 3.05 -10.80
CA VAL A 343 26.07 4.23 -11.62
C VAL A 343 26.33 5.44 -10.72
N ASP A 344 27.56 5.95 -10.74
CA ASP A 344 28.01 7.04 -9.85
C ASP A 344 27.10 8.28 -9.90
N GLU A 345 26.70 8.71 -11.10
CA GLU A 345 25.80 9.86 -11.29
C GLU A 345 24.43 9.65 -10.62
N TYR A 346 23.87 8.44 -10.73
CA TYR A 346 22.59 8.11 -10.12
C TYR A 346 22.70 8.00 -8.61
N LYS A 347 23.81 7.46 -8.09
CA LYS A 347 24.08 7.43 -6.66
C LYS A 347 24.22 8.83 -6.08
N GLU A 348 24.95 9.73 -6.74
CA GLU A 348 25.08 11.13 -6.30
C GLU A 348 23.72 11.82 -6.25
N LYS A 349 22.89 11.62 -7.29
CA LYS A 349 21.51 12.15 -7.32
C LYS A 349 20.64 11.57 -6.20
N TYR A 350 20.75 10.27 -5.94
CA TYR A 350 20.05 9.60 -4.85
C TYR A 350 20.45 10.16 -3.48
N HIS A 351 21.74 10.37 -3.23
CA HIS A 351 22.24 11.00 -2.01
C HIS A 351 21.75 12.43 -1.86
N GLN A 352 21.67 13.20 -2.94
CA GLN A 352 21.09 14.54 -2.92
C GLN A 352 19.61 14.50 -2.53
N ILE A 353 18.81 13.58 -3.09
CA ILE A 353 17.38 13.43 -2.73
C ILE A 353 17.23 13.10 -1.23
N LEU A 354 18.05 12.18 -0.70
CA LEU A 354 18.04 11.88 0.74
C LEU A 354 18.38 13.12 1.57
N SER A 355 19.44 13.85 1.19
CA SER A 355 19.85 15.09 1.84
C SER A 355 18.72 16.13 1.84
N ASP A 356 18.00 16.30 0.73
CA ASP A 356 16.88 17.22 0.62
C ASP A 356 15.72 16.83 1.56
N MET A 357 15.41 15.53 1.66
CA MET A 357 14.41 15.04 2.62
C MET A 357 14.82 15.32 4.07
N MET A 358 16.08 15.04 4.44
CA MET A 358 16.59 15.24 5.81
C MET A 358 16.61 16.71 6.22
N ASN A 359 17.00 17.60 5.29
CA ASN A 359 17.11 19.04 5.54
C ASN A 359 15.80 19.80 5.34
N GLY A 360 14.82 19.19 4.67
CA GLY A 360 13.50 19.73 4.38
C GLY A 360 12.43 19.15 5.29
N TYR A 361 11.58 18.27 4.74
CA TYR A 361 10.39 17.76 5.40
C TYR A 361 10.68 16.99 6.70
N LEU A 362 11.74 16.17 6.71
CA LEU A 362 12.12 15.36 7.88
C LEU A 362 13.02 16.08 8.87
N LYS A 363 13.35 17.35 8.64
CA LYS A 363 14.07 18.16 9.63
C LYS A 363 13.28 18.16 10.93
N GLU A 364 13.95 17.87 12.04
CA GLU A 364 13.30 17.56 13.33
C GLU A 364 12.22 18.59 13.74
N GLU A 365 12.52 19.88 13.60
CA GLU A 365 11.58 20.97 13.89
C GLU A 365 10.34 20.97 12.99
N ASN A 366 10.52 20.68 11.69
CA ASN A 366 9.43 20.67 10.70
C ASN A 366 8.54 19.44 10.92
N PHE A 367 9.15 18.26 11.06
CA PHE A 367 8.42 17.02 11.22
C PHE A 367 7.67 16.96 12.55
N THR A 368 8.30 17.41 13.64
CA THR A 368 7.65 17.47 14.96
C THR A 368 6.49 18.45 14.95
N ALA A 369 6.66 19.65 14.38
CA ALA A 369 5.58 20.62 14.25
C ALA A 369 4.42 20.04 13.42
N ARG A 370 4.71 19.32 12.33
CA ARG A 370 3.66 18.69 11.52
C ARG A 370 2.91 17.58 12.27
N VAL A 371 3.61 16.77 13.06
CA VAL A 371 2.96 15.76 13.95
C VAL A 371 2.04 16.43 14.98
N GLU A 372 2.46 17.56 15.57
CA GLU A 372 1.64 18.34 16.50
C GLU A 372 0.39 18.93 15.83
N GLU A 373 0.54 19.50 14.63
CA GLU A 373 -0.61 19.99 13.83
C GLU A 373 -1.60 18.87 13.52
N LEU A 374 -1.11 17.70 13.11
CA LEU A 374 -1.97 16.54 12.86
C LEU A 374 -2.62 16.04 14.16
N GLN A 375 -1.90 16.07 15.28
CA GLN A 375 -2.45 15.70 16.58
C GLN A 375 -3.63 16.60 16.94
N GLU A 376 -3.50 17.92 16.78
CA GLU A 376 -4.58 18.88 17.00
C GLU A 376 -5.77 18.61 16.07
N LEU A 377 -5.49 18.29 14.79
CA LEU A 377 -6.51 18.00 13.79
C LEU A 377 -7.32 16.73 14.12
N ILE A 378 -6.66 15.64 14.53
CA ILE A 378 -7.30 14.30 14.56
C ILE A 378 -7.60 13.78 15.96
N SER A 379 -7.01 14.32 17.03
CA SER A 379 -7.11 13.74 18.39
C SER A 379 -8.56 13.52 18.85
N THR A 380 -9.45 14.50 18.61
CA THR A 380 -10.86 14.36 18.97
C THR A 380 -11.57 13.25 18.17
N HIS A 381 -11.20 13.06 16.91
CA HIS A 381 -11.75 12.02 16.05
C HIS A 381 -11.27 10.63 16.46
N VAL A 382 -9.97 10.48 16.76
CA VAL A 382 -9.40 9.23 17.29
C VAL A 382 -10.05 8.85 18.62
N LYS A 383 -10.25 9.82 19.53
CA LYS A 383 -10.89 9.59 20.83
C LYS A 383 -12.34 9.15 20.71
N ASN A 384 -13.04 9.66 19.70
CA ASN A 384 -14.46 9.37 19.47
C ASN A 384 -14.69 8.19 18.51
N ASP A 385 -13.63 7.57 17.99
CA ASP A 385 -13.74 6.38 17.15
C ASP A 385 -14.37 5.23 17.97
N PRO A 386 -15.53 4.69 17.55
CA PRO A 386 -16.22 3.63 18.30
C PRO A 386 -15.61 2.25 18.07
N ARG A 387 -14.74 2.07 17.07
CA ARG A 387 -14.16 0.78 16.66
C ARG A 387 -12.64 0.83 16.50
N PRO A 388 -11.85 1.42 17.42
CA PRO A 388 -10.43 1.61 17.18
C PRO A 388 -9.64 0.32 17.40
N PHE A 389 -8.53 0.13 16.68
CA PHE A 389 -7.58 -0.96 16.97
C PHE A 389 -6.75 -0.69 18.23
N PHE A 390 -6.53 0.58 18.54
CA PHE A 390 -5.69 1.05 19.64
C PHE A 390 -6.49 1.99 20.52
N SER A 391 -6.26 1.92 21.83
CA SER A 391 -6.83 2.89 22.76
C SER A 391 -6.32 4.30 22.48
N TYR A 392 -7.08 5.31 22.92
CA TYR A 392 -6.64 6.70 22.84
C TYR A 392 -5.32 6.95 23.59
N GLU A 393 -5.06 6.24 24.70
CA GLU A 393 -3.80 6.33 25.44
C GLU A 393 -2.61 5.74 24.64
N GLU A 394 -2.82 4.67 23.87
CA GLU A 394 -1.81 4.11 22.97
C GLU A 394 -1.51 5.06 21.81
N TYR A 395 -2.54 5.70 21.26
CA TYR A 395 -2.37 6.78 20.28
C TYR A 395 -1.48 7.90 20.84
N GLU A 396 -1.79 8.45 22.01
CA GLU A 396 -1.00 9.52 22.62
C GLU A 396 0.46 9.11 22.87
N LYS A 397 0.70 7.87 23.31
CA LYS A 397 2.06 7.33 23.51
C LYS A 397 2.80 7.08 22.20
N SER A 398 2.09 6.87 21.09
CA SER A 398 2.70 6.60 19.80
C SER A 398 3.34 7.85 19.17
N LEU A 399 2.84 9.05 19.45
CA LEU A 399 3.30 10.28 18.79
C LEU A 399 4.76 10.64 19.15
N PRO A 400 5.19 10.64 20.43
CA PRO A 400 6.60 10.85 20.77
C PRO A 400 7.50 9.72 20.24
N THR A 401 6.96 8.50 20.11
CA THR A 401 7.70 7.36 19.55
C THR A 401 7.95 7.57 18.05
N LEU A 402 6.96 8.08 17.32
CA LEU A 402 7.05 8.40 15.89
C LEU A 402 8.09 9.50 15.62
N THR A 403 8.04 10.61 16.36
CA THR A 403 9.01 11.72 16.19
C THR A 403 10.43 11.30 16.57
N SER A 404 10.59 10.57 17.69
CA SER A 404 11.89 10.04 18.11
C SER A 404 12.49 9.07 17.09
N PHE A 405 11.65 8.22 16.49
CA PHE A 405 12.08 7.31 15.43
C PHE A 405 12.56 8.08 14.21
N ALA A 406 11.79 9.06 13.74
CA ALA A 406 12.15 9.89 12.59
C ALA A 406 13.48 10.63 12.84
N ALA A 407 13.66 11.26 14.00
CA ALA A 407 14.90 11.95 14.36
C ALA A 407 16.11 11.01 14.36
N THR A 408 15.96 9.82 14.95
CA THR A 408 17.02 8.79 14.95
C THR A 408 17.36 8.36 13.53
N ASN A 409 16.36 8.16 12.66
CA ASN A 409 16.60 7.76 11.28
C ASN A 409 17.32 8.86 10.50
N VAL A 410 16.93 10.13 10.69
CA VAL A 410 17.59 11.29 10.08
C VAL A 410 19.05 11.38 10.50
N GLU A 411 19.35 11.21 11.79
CA GLU A 411 20.73 11.20 12.29
C GLU A 411 21.55 10.08 11.63
N ASN A 412 20.99 8.86 11.55
CA ASN A 412 21.65 7.71 10.95
C ASN A 412 21.93 7.88 9.46
N ILE A 413 20.98 8.43 8.70
CA ILE A 413 21.15 8.70 7.26
C ILE A 413 22.18 9.82 7.07
N THR A 414 22.13 10.89 7.87
CA THR A 414 23.07 12.02 7.78
C THR A 414 24.51 11.57 7.99
N LYS A 415 24.76 10.71 8.99
CA LYS A 415 26.10 10.13 9.24
C LYS A 415 26.61 9.25 8.10
N GLN A 416 25.72 8.66 7.30
CA GLN A 416 26.12 7.87 6.15
C GLN A 416 26.43 8.76 4.96
N LEU A 417 25.61 9.80 4.74
CA LEU A 417 25.82 10.80 3.69
C LEU A 417 27.13 11.59 3.89
N ASP A 418 27.51 11.89 5.13
CA ASP A 418 28.77 12.60 5.45
C ASP A 418 30.01 11.67 5.56
N GLY A 419 29.80 10.36 5.47
CA GLY A 419 30.85 9.34 5.55
C GLY A 419 31.37 9.03 6.96
N THR A 420 30.71 9.52 8.03
CA THR A 420 31.06 9.19 9.42
C THR A 420 30.52 7.83 9.87
N SER A 421 29.60 7.23 9.11
CA SER A 421 29.13 5.85 9.26
C SER A 421 29.09 5.14 7.90
N PRO A 422 29.26 3.80 7.87
CA PRO A 422 29.20 3.06 6.61
C PRO A 422 27.84 3.20 5.92
N SER A 423 27.83 3.54 4.64
CA SER A 423 26.63 3.60 3.80
C SER A 423 26.30 2.28 3.10
N SER A 424 27.28 1.38 3.01
CA SER A 424 27.20 0.07 2.35
C SER A 424 27.89 -1.02 3.18
N GLY A 425 27.72 -2.28 2.76
CA GLY A 425 28.17 -3.47 3.47
C GLY A 425 28.92 -4.44 2.54
N ASP A 426 28.61 -5.72 2.69
CA ASP A 426 29.18 -6.82 1.90
C ASP A 426 28.25 -7.29 0.77
N GLY A 427 27.19 -6.54 0.48
CA GLY A 427 26.14 -6.90 -0.48
C GLY A 427 25.03 -7.77 0.10
N SER A 428 25.07 -8.15 1.38
CA SER A 428 23.98 -8.90 2.04
C SER A 428 22.78 -8.04 2.44
N GLY A 429 22.84 -6.74 2.19
CA GLY A 429 21.80 -5.77 2.57
C GLY A 429 21.83 -5.39 4.04
N SER A 430 20.94 -4.48 4.43
CA SER A 430 20.84 -3.89 5.78
C SER A 430 20.46 -4.87 6.90
N GLY A 431 20.09 -6.12 6.56
CA GLY A 431 19.66 -7.15 7.53
C GLY A 431 20.38 -8.50 7.44
N GLY A 432 21.36 -8.65 6.53
CA GLY A 432 21.98 -9.94 6.19
C GLY A 432 23.39 -10.18 6.74
N GLY A 433 24.09 -9.13 7.14
CA GLY A 433 25.50 -9.20 7.53
C GLY A 433 25.72 -8.72 8.96
N MET A 434 26.66 -9.35 9.67
CA MET A 434 27.32 -8.68 10.78
C MET A 434 27.97 -7.41 10.21
N GLY A 435 27.28 -6.28 10.29
CA GLY A 435 27.88 -4.98 9.96
C GLY A 435 29.17 -4.78 10.76
N PRO A 436 30.12 -3.96 10.28
CA PRO A 436 31.35 -3.67 11.00
C PRO A 436 31.03 -2.88 12.28
N GLY A 437 30.66 -3.59 13.34
CA GLY A 437 30.19 -3.01 14.61
C GLY A 437 29.19 -3.86 15.41
N GLY A 438 28.73 -5.01 14.90
CA GLY A 438 27.64 -5.80 15.51
C GLY A 438 28.05 -7.14 16.11
N GLY A 439 29.15 -7.22 16.87
CA GLY A 439 29.50 -8.38 17.71
C GLY A 439 28.61 -8.51 18.94
N GLY A 440 27.29 -8.65 18.74
CA GLY A 440 26.28 -8.75 19.79
C GLY A 440 25.79 -10.18 19.95
N ASN A 441 26.53 -10.95 20.74
CA ASN A 441 26.21 -12.26 21.29
C ASN A 441 24.70 -12.52 21.49
N ARG A 442 24.03 -13.25 20.57
CA ARG A 442 22.79 -13.98 20.88
C ARG A 442 23.15 -15.24 21.69
N GLY A 443 23.71 -15.01 22.87
CA GLY A 443 23.86 -16.02 23.90
C GLY A 443 22.55 -16.15 24.66
N MET A 444 21.77 -17.15 24.31
CA MET A 444 20.73 -17.70 25.17
C MET A 444 21.34 -18.01 26.55
N GLY A 445 21.01 -17.17 27.54
CA GLY A 445 21.29 -17.45 28.94
C GLY A 445 20.50 -18.69 29.36
N ARG A 446 21.14 -19.87 29.25
CA ARG A 446 20.80 -21.02 30.09
C ARG A 446 21.60 -20.86 31.38
N GLU A 447 20.92 -20.36 32.40
CA GLU A 447 21.33 -20.56 33.78
C GLU A 447 21.40 -22.08 34.03
N ASN A 448 22.60 -22.56 34.34
CA ASN A 448 22.76 -23.87 34.95
C ASN A 448 23.48 -23.63 36.28
N GLU A 449 22.71 -23.76 37.36
CA GLU A 449 23.23 -23.75 38.72
C GLU A 449 24.14 -24.96 38.94
N GLY A 450 25.37 -24.69 39.36
CA GLY A 450 26.37 -25.71 39.68
C GLY A 450 27.48 -25.17 40.57
N LYS A 451 27.17 -25.07 41.86
CA LYS A 451 28.01 -25.10 43.08
C LYS A 451 29.53 -24.82 43.00
N ASP A 452 29.92 -23.85 43.85
CA ASP A 452 31.06 -23.83 44.78
C ASP A 452 32.46 -24.20 44.26
N ASP A 453 33.37 -23.22 44.13
CA ASP A 453 34.52 -23.10 45.06
C ASP A 453 35.36 -21.82 44.85
N VAL A 454 35.54 -21.10 45.96
CA VAL A 454 36.72 -20.34 46.44
C VAL A 454 37.62 -19.59 45.45
N GLY A 455 37.48 -18.26 45.48
CA GLY A 455 38.51 -17.24 45.75
C GLY A 455 39.93 -17.38 45.19
N ASN A 456 40.41 -16.37 44.46
CA ASN A 456 41.39 -15.39 44.95
C ASN A 456 41.78 -14.38 43.84
N THR A 457 42.12 -13.18 44.29
CA THR A 457 42.85 -12.04 43.68
C THR A 457 43.82 -12.42 42.52
N ASN A 458 44.14 -11.56 41.55
CA ASN A 458 44.69 -10.22 41.71
C ASN A 458 44.84 -9.54 40.33
N THR A 459 44.88 -8.21 40.34
CA THR A 459 45.19 -7.29 39.25
C THR A 459 46.64 -7.41 38.75
N ASN A 460 46.89 -7.20 37.44
CA ASN A 460 47.85 -6.20 36.91
C ASN A 460 48.16 -6.33 35.40
N THR A 461 47.85 -5.25 34.68
CA THR A 461 48.68 -4.47 33.71
C THR A 461 49.59 -5.15 32.67
N GLU A 462 49.35 -4.70 31.43
CA GLU A 462 50.30 -4.12 30.43
C GLU A 462 51.12 -5.03 29.50
N ASP A 463 50.91 -4.74 28.20
CA ASP A 463 51.84 -4.61 27.08
C ASP A 463 52.74 -5.79 26.65
N ALA A 464 52.59 -6.21 25.39
CA ALA A 464 53.49 -5.77 24.30
C ALA A 464 53.36 -6.66 23.05
N ALA A 465 53.76 -6.05 21.93
CA ALA A 465 53.60 -6.45 20.53
C ALA A 465 54.53 -7.56 20.02
N GLY A 466 54.24 -7.99 18.78
CA GLY A 466 55.17 -8.63 17.82
C GLY A 466 55.06 -10.15 17.79
N ALA A 467 55.19 -10.87 16.68
CA ALA A 467 55.45 -10.61 15.27
C ALA A 467 55.51 -12.01 14.61
N ASP A 468 55.09 -12.10 13.35
CA ASP A 468 55.58 -12.97 12.27
C ASP A 468 55.63 -14.52 12.44
N GLY A 469 55.20 -15.25 11.41
CA GLY A 469 55.60 -16.65 11.23
C GLY A 469 54.73 -17.54 10.34
N GLU A 470 54.90 -17.41 9.03
CA GLU A 470 54.74 -18.36 7.91
C GLU A 470 54.12 -19.77 8.10
N SER A 471 53.20 -20.04 7.16
CA SER A 471 52.88 -21.28 6.39
C SER A 471 53.60 -22.59 6.71
N ILE A 472 52.88 -23.73 6.65
CA ILE A 472 53.22 -24.95 5.86
C ILE A 472 51.92 -25.77 5.55
N MET A 473 51.85 -26.25 4.30
CA MET A 473 50.86 -27.19 3.73
C MET A 473 51.11 -28.66 4.13
N ASN A 474 50.05 -29.48 4.15
CA ASN A 474 49.99 -30.84 3.57
C ASN A 474 48.61 -31.47 3.90
N GLU A 475 47.76 -31.70 2.89
CA GLU A 475 47.65 -32.93 2.08
C GLU A 475 47.13 -34.17 2.84
N ALA A 476 45.99 -34.66 2.32
CA ALA A 476 45.35 -35.94 2.63
C ALA A 476 46.18 -37.14 2.13
N PRO A 477 45.81 -38.36 2.52
CA PRO A 477 45.21 -39.23 1.50
C PRO A 477 44.07 -40.14 2.02
N ASP A 478 43.70 -41.05 1.14
CA ASP A 478 42.38 -41.54 0.78
C ASP A 478 42.16 -43.03 1.16
N THR A 479 40.93 -43.51 0.95
CA THR A 479 40.47 -44.92 0.68
C THR A 479 39.96 -45.87 1.79
N ALA A 480 38.65 -46.17 1.68
CA ALA A 480 38.03 -47.48 1.34
C ALA A 480 37.26 -48.37 2.37
N ASN A 481 36.00 -48.63 1.98
CA ASN A 481 35.22 -49.89 1.95
C ASN A 481 34.45 -50.46 3.16
N GLY A 482 33.17 -50.80 2.92
CA GLY A 482 32.40 -51.80 3.67
C GLY A 482 30.88 -51.74 3.49
N GLN A 483 30.30 -52.73 2.79
CA GLN A 483 28.90 -52.86 2.35
C GLN A 483 28.21 -54.05 3.07
N ALA A 484 26.94 -53.95 3.52
CA ALA A 484 26.01 -55.09 3.70
C ALA A 484 24.55 -54.64 4.00
N THR A 485 23.58 -55.37 3.45
CA THR A 485 22.10 -55.17 3.46
C THR A 485 21.38 -56.25 4.36
N PRO A 486 20.03 -56.45 4.39
CA PRO A 486 19.23 -56.48 5.63
C PRO A 486 18.47 -57.82 5.87
N PRO A 487 17.51 -57.89 6.82
CA PRO A 487 16.31 -58.72 6.59
C PRO A 487 14.96 -58.10 7.04
N THR A 488 13.89 -58.66 6.46
CA THR A 488 12.43 -58.33 6.50
C THR A 488 11.61 -59.21 7.51
N PRO A 489 10.26 -59.06 7.65
CA PRO A 489 9.49 -59.16 8.91
C PRO A 489 8.60 -60.42 9.07
N PRO A 490 7.72 -60.46 10.09
CA PRO A 490 6.29 -60.85 9.90
C PRO A 490 5.32 -59.99 10.79
N GLY A 491 3.99 -59.89 10.66
CA GLY A 491 2.92 -60.53 9.88
C GLY A 491 1.56 -60.29 10.59
N ASP A 492 0.48 -60.18 9.80
CA ASP A 492 -0.96 -60.47 10.06
C ASP A 492 -1.93 -59.57 10.88
N MET A 493 -3.05 -59.25 10.21
CA MET A 493 -4.38 -58.67 10.58
C MET A 493 -5.26 -59.65 11.43
N PRO A 494 -6.54 -59.41 11.89
CA PRO A 494 -7.64 -58.59 11.29
C PRO A 494 -8.80 -58.02 12.18
N GLY A 495 -9.78 -57.38 11.52
CA GLY A 495 -11.21 -57.16 11.93
C GLY A 495 -11.52 -55.78 12.54
N ASP A 496 -12.61 -55.04 12.30
CA ASP A 496 -13.89 -55.24 11.60
C ASP A 496 -14.50 -53.85 11.28
N MET A 497 -15.41 -53.79 10.30
CA MET A 497 -16.36 -52.69 9.96
C MET A 497 -17.78 -53.13 10.44
N PRO A 498 -18.92 -52.37 10.39
CA PRO A 498 -19.21 -51.02 9.82
C PRO A 498 -20.31 -50.16 10.56
N ALA A 499 -20.68 -49.02 9.93
CA ALA A 499 -22.06 -48.51 9.67
C ALA A 499 -22.75 -47.44 10.56
N ASP A 500 -23.11 -46.34 9.86
CA ASP A 500 -24.43 -45.69 9.71
C ASP A 500 -25.01 -44.61 10.67
N ALA A 501 -25.50 -43.55 9.97
CA ALA A 501 -26.76 -42.81 10.15
C ALA A 501 -26.86 -41.59 11.09
N ALA A 502 -27.07 -40.42 10.47
CA ALA A 502 -27.97 -39.36 10.96
C ALA A 502 -29.44 -39.71 10.57
N PRO A 503 -30.50 -38.90 10.86
CA PRO A 503 -30.70 -37.77 11.78
C PRO A 503 -31.98 -37.93 12.66
N GLN A 504 -32.30 -36.95 13.53
CA GLN A 504 -33.63 -36.30 13.70
C GLN A 504 -33.90 -35.68 15.10
N VAL A 505 -34.44 -34.46 15.09
CA VAL A 505 -35.26 -33.81 16.13
C VAL A 505 -36.73 -34.30 15.98
N PRO A 506 -37.62 -34.26 17.00
CA PRO A 506 -38.48 -33.08 17.18
C PRO A 506 -39.04 -32.78 18.62
N GLU A 507 -39.44 -31.51 18.78
CA GLU A 507 -40.61 -30.94 19.49
C GLU A 507 -40.80 -30.95 21.03
N GLY A 508 -41.22 -29.78 21.54
CA GLY A 508 -41.86 -29.59 22.85
C GLY A 508 -42.30 -28.13 23.15
N ASN A 509 -43.57 -27.82 22.85
CA ASN A 509 -44.34 -26.58 23.08
C ASN A 509 -44.36 -26.00 24.52
N ASN A 510 -44.51 -24.66 24.66
CA ASN A 510 -45.73 -24.06 25.26
C ASN A 510 -45.85 -22.53 25.16
N THR A 511 -47.10 -22.12 24.90
CA THR A 511 -47.79 -20.82 24.78
C THR A 511 -47.73 -19.93 26.05
N SER A 512 -47.95 -18.59 26.05
CA SER A 512 -49.22 -17.91 25.73
C SER A 512 -49.19 -16.35 25.76
N ASN A 513 -49.90 -15.74 24.80
CA ASN A 513 -50.67 -14.47 24.74
C ASN A 513 -50.65 -13.44 25.91
N ALA A 514 -50.53 -12.14 25.57
CA ALA A 514 -51.68 -11.20 25.49
C ALA A 514 -51.27 -9.72 25.23
N THR A 515 -51.91 -9.08 24.25
CA THR A 515 -52.17 -7.63 24.16
C THR A 515 -53.64 -7.48 23.74
N PRO A 516 -54.40 -6.48 24.21
CA PRO A 516 -54.74 -5.38 23.27
C PRO A 516 -55.05 -3.99 23.87
N GLN A 517 -54.81 -2.99 23.01
CA GLN A 517 -55.62 -1.78 22.72
C GLN A 517 -55.45 -0.43 23.46
N ILE A 518 -55.33 0.59 22.59
CA ILE A 518 -55.49 2.05 22.74
C ILE A 518 -56.98 2.43 22.57
N PRO A 519 -57.42 3.62 23.06
CA PRO A 519 -57.98 4.62 22.14
C PRO A 519 -57.56 6.08 22.39
N GLU A 520 -57.75 6.85 21.30
CA GLU A 520 -57.50 8.25 20.92
C GLU A 520 -57.89 9.37 21.92
N ASP A 521 -57.25 10.56 21.78
CA ASP A 521 -57.99 11.79 21.39
C ASP A 521 -57.13 12.99 20.94
N ASN A 522 -57.76 13.84 20.13
CA ASN A 522 -57.26 15.01 19.37
C ASN A 522 -56.99 16.28 20.21
N ASN A 523 -56.09 17.18 19.74
CA ASN A 523 -56.46 18.59 19.44
C ASN A 523 -55.39 19.40 18.66
N THR A 524 -55.90 20.30 17.81
CA THR A 524 -55.24 21.23 16.87
C THR A 524 -55.11 22.67 17.40
N SER A 525 -54.11 23.44 16.91
CA SER A 525 -54.10 24.90 16.55
C SER A 525 -52.65 25.42 16.63
N ASN A 526 -51.98 26.07 15.65
CA ASN A 526 -52.22 27.12 14.64
C ASN A 526 -51.87 28.56 15.11
N ALA A 527 -51.22 29.31 14.20
CA ALA A 527 -50.76 30.73 14.22
C ALA A 527 -49.39 31.01 14.92
N ALA A 528 -48.32 31.49 14.26
CA ALA A 528 -48.06 32.57 13.28
C ALA A 528 -47.69 33.94 13.90
N ASP A 529 -46.55 34.44 13.43
CA ASP A 529 -46.14 35.84 13.22
C ASP A 529 -45.48 36.63 14.36
N SER A 530 -44.20 37.02 14.17
CA SER A 530 -43.83 38.43 13.94
C SER A 530 -42.31 38.66 13.85
N ASN A 531 -41.93 39.36 12.76
CA ASN A 531 -40.71 40.09 12.40
C ASN A 531 -39.78 40.60 13.53
N VAL A 532 -38.47 40.75 13.21
CA VAL A 532 -37.74 42.04 13.02
C VAL A 532 -36.21 41.79 12.94
N ASP A 533 -35.61 42.27 11.84
CA ASP A 533 -34.17 42.60 11.69
C ASP A 533 -34.00 44.11 11.98
N PRO A 534 -32.91 44.60 12.63
CA PRO A 534 -31.82 45.17 11.84
C PRO A 534 -30.39 44.99 12.44
N ASN A 535 -29.47 44.59 11.58
CA ASN A 535 -28.11 45.11 11.31
C ASN A 535 -27.36 46.08 12.27
N ALA A 536 -26.05 45.81 12.37
CA ALA A 536 -24.87 46.71 12.34
C ALA A 536 -24.15 47.18 13.64
N ALA A 537 -22.92 46.66 13.80
CA ALA A 537 -21.62 47.31 14.06
C ALA A 537 -21.42 48.30 15.23
N ASN A 538 -20.46 47.99 16.12
CA ASN A 538 -19.23 48.78 16.35
C ASN A 538 -18.35 48.23 17.50
N THR A 539 -17.07 48.00 17.21
CA THR A 539 -15.89 48.12 18.11
C THR A 539 -15.70 49.61 18.51
N PRO A 540 -14.88 50.03 19.52
CA PRO A 540 -13.52 49.54 19.82
C PRO A 540 -13.06 49.60 21.31
N ASN A 541 -11.87 49.07 21.63
CA ASN A 541 -10.66 49.87 21.94
C ASN A 541 -9.64 49.10 22.83
N THR A 542 -8.38 49.35 22.53
CA THR A 542 -7.11 48.83 23.06
C THR A 542 -6.62 49.51 24.35
N ALA A 543 -5.79 48.81 25.14
CA ALA A 543 -4.41 49.18 25.51
C ALA A 543 -3.98 48.83 26.96
N ASP A 544 -2.71 48.39 27.03
CA ASP A 544 -1.85 47.89 28.11
C ASP A 544 -1.70 48.75 29.39
N THR A 545 -1.29 48.14 30.53
CA THR A 545 0.13 48.02 30.99
C THR A 545 0.21 47.56 32.47
N GLN A 546 1.25 46.76 32.77
CA GLN A 546 1.76 46.21 34.05
C GLN A 546 2.04 47.29 35.14
N THR A 547 2.20 47.05 36.44
CA THR A 547 3.10 46.15 37.22
C THR A 547 2.75 46.21 38.73
N GLU A 548 2.97 45.13 39.51
CA GLU A 548 3.83 45.08 40.74
C GLU A 548 3.64 43.78 41.56
N THR A 549 4.74 43.30 42.16
CA THR A 549 4.91 42.09 43.01
C THR A 549 5.20 42.54 44.46
N PRO A 550 5.11 41.71 45.55
CA PRO A 550 6.25 40.83 45.93
C PRO A 550 6.01 39.58 46.86
N GLN A 551 7.04 38.71 46.87
CA GLN A 551 7.65 37.95 48.00
C GLN A 551 7.06 36.64 48.61
N ASN A 552 7.70 35.52 48.20
CA ASN A 552 8.49 34.49 48.93
C ASN A 552 8.22 34.11 50.41
N GLY A 553 8.19 32.79 50.69
CA GLY A 553 8.28 32.18 52.03
C GLY A 553 8.68 30.69 51.97
N GLN A 554 9.80 30.35 52.62
CA GLN A 554 10.45 29.03 52.73
C GLN A 554 9.64 27.98 53.52
N GLN A 555 9.80 26.68 53.22
CA GLN A 555 10.07 25.66 54.25
C GLN A 555 10.59 24.31 53.73
N ASN A 556 11.28 23.62 54.63
CA ASN A 556 12.29 22.59 54.43
C ASN A 556 11.78 21.21 54.89
N ASN A 557 12.15 20.16 54.14
CA ASN A 557 12.45 18.76 54.48
C ASN A 557 11.98 18.12 55.82
N ARG A 558 11.35 16.93 55.75
CA ARG A 558 11.56 15.81 56.70
C ARG A 558 11.02 14.45 56.20
N GLN A 559 11.86 13.43 56.38
CA GLN A 559 11.71 11.99 56.12
C GLN A 559 10.59 11.28 56.90
N GLY A 560 10.13 10.16 56.33
CA GLY A 560 9.53 9.02 57.03
C GLY A 560 9.03 7.95 56.05
N GLY A 561 9.75 6.84 55.91
CA GLY A 561 9.37 5.71 55.06
C GLY A 561 8.41 4.73 55.74
N PHE A 562 7.78 3.84 54.96
CA PHE A 562 7.65 2.40 55.25
C PHE A 562 7.08 1.65 54.02
N ASP A 563 7.53 0.40 53.96
CA ASP A 563 7.41 -0.67 52.97
C ASP A 563 5.99 -1.25 52.80
N GLY A 564 5.74 -1.96 51.68
CA GLY A 564 4.51 -2.75 51.46
C GLY A 564 4.18 -3.03 49.99
N GLY A 565 4.56 -4.22 49.49
CA GLY A 565 4.39 -4.65 48.10
C GLY A 565 3.07 -5.34 47.71
N MET A 566 3.17 -6.14 46.64
CA MET A 566 2.15 -6.91 45.91
C MET A 566 1.36 -6.07 44.88
N ASN A 567 1.08 -6.49 43.65
CA ASN A 567 0.91 -7.85 43.13
C ASN A 567 1.09 -7.84 41.59
N ASN A 568 1.87 -8.79 41.06
CA ASN A 568 2.08 -8.99 39.63
C ASN A 568 1.09 -10.08 39.15
N GLY A 569 0.05 -9.68 38.42
CA GLY A 569 -0.96 -10.59 37.86
C GLY A 569 -0.52 -11.12 36.49
N GLN A 570 0.23 -12.20 36.49
CA GLN A 570 0.65 -12.93 35.29
C GLN A 570 -0.47 -13.90 34.88
N MET A 571 -1.25 -13.57 33.86
CA MET A 571 -2.10 -14.54 33.16
C MET A 571 -1.42 -14.95 31.85
N GLY A 572 -0.90 -16.18 31.85
CA GLY A 572 -0.49 -16.88 30.64
C GLY A 572 -1.68 -17.54 29.97
N GLY A 573 -1.81 -17.31 28.67
CA GLY A 573 -2.65 -18.09 27.75
C GLY A 573 -1.76 -18.61 26.61
N GLN A 574 -1.70 -19.93 26.47
CA GLN A 574 -0.88 -20.65 25.52
C GLN A 574 -1.28 -20.38 24.06
N MET A 575 -0.28 -20.14 23.20
CA MET A 575 -0.40 -20.38 21.76
C MET A 575 -0.19 -21.88 21.46
N PRO A 576 -1.05 -22.55 20.69
CA PRO A 576 -0.77 -23.87 20.14
C PRO A 576 0.07 -23.75 18.87
N GLY A 577 1.22 -24.44 18.84
CA GLY A 577 2.01 -24.61 17.62
C GLY A 577 1.37 -25.58 16.64
N GLY A 578 1.47 -25.26 15.34
CA GLY A 578 1.30 -26.18 14.21
C GLY A 578 2.62 -26.27 13.45
N LEU A 579 3.34 -27.39 13.54
CA LEU A 579 3.29 -28.55 12.63
C LEU A 579 3.95 -28.28 11.27
N GLY A 580 5.16 -28.85 11.14
CA GLY A 580 5.99 -28.79 9.95
C GLY A 580 5.36 -29.53 8.76
N GLY A 581 5.42 -28.86 7.61
CA GLY A 581 5.10 -29.43 6.31
C GLY A 581 6.29 -30.18 5.73
N GLY A 582 6.10 -31.48 5.50
CA GLY A 582 7.07 -32.37 4.88
C GLY A 582 7.37 -32.02 3.43
N GLY A 583 8.64 -32.23 3.06
CA GLY A 583 9.13 -32.07 1.70
C GLY A 583 8.54 -33.10 0.74
N PHE A 584 8.09 -32.63 -0.42
CA PHE A 584 7.84 -33.44 -1.60
C PHE A 584 8.99 -33.25 -2.58
N LYS A 585 9.71 -34.35 -2.85
CA LYS A 585 10.51 -34.52 -4.06
C LYS A 585 9.59 -35.04 -5.18
N PRO A 586 9.79 -34.61 -6.43
CA PRO A 586 9.43 -35.43 -7.59
C PRO A 586 10.69 -35.93 -8.28
N ASP A 587 10.87 -37.26 -8.27
CA ASP A 587 11.75 -37.94 -9.23
C ASP A 587 11.17 -37.84 -10.64
N GLY A 588 12.04 -37.59 -11.62
CA GLY A 588 11.67 -37.40 -13.01
C GLY A 588 11.29 -38.70 -13.75
N PHE A 589 10.48 -38.55 -14.78
CA PHE A 589 10.43 -39.44 -15.95
C PHE A 589 9.89 -38.66 -17.16
N GLY A 590 10.67 -38.60 -18.23
CA GLY A 590 10.23 -38.05 -19.51
C GLY A 590 9.46 -39.07 -20.35
N ARG A 591 8.59 -38.57 -21.24
CA ARG A 591 8.39 -39.08 -22.61
C ARG A 591 7.52 -38.15 -23.46
N GLU A 592 7.94 -38.02 -24.71
CA GLU A 592 7.29 -37.30 -25.82
C GLU A 592 5.85 -37.75 -26.07
N GLY A 593 5.00 -36.81 -26.51
CA GLY A 593 3.64 -37.06 -26.97
C GLY A 593 3.10 -35.95 -27.88
N THR A 594 3.36 -36.10 -29.18
CA THR A 594 2.55 -35.72 -30.36
C THR A 594 1.56 -34.54 -30.28
N GLN A 595 1.79 -33.52 -31.12
CA GLN A 595 0.82 -32.49 -31.52
C GLN A 595 -0.49 -33.10 -32.04
N GLN A 596 -1.62 -32.65 -31.50
CA GLN A 596 -2.95 -33.07 -31.91
C GLN A 596 -3.50 -32.13 -33.00
N GLN A 597 -3.75 -32.70 -34.18
CA GLN A 597 -4.31 -32.05 -35.35
C GLN A 597 -5.80 -31.70 -35.10
N GLY A 598 -6.19 -30.45 -35.38
CA GLY A 598 -7.55 -29.95 -35.19
C GLY A 598 -8.59 -30.78 -35.97
N SER A 599 -9.69 -31.10 -35.29
CA SER A 599 -10.77 -31.97 -35.80
C SER A 599 -11.65 -31.25 -36.82
N ASP A 600 -12.08 -31.94 -37.88
CA ASP A 600 -13.04 -31.47 -38.90
C ASP A 600 -14.33 -30.85 -38.31
N ARG A 601 -14.64 -31.16 -37.04
CA ARG A 601 -15.75 -30.55 -36.29
C ARG A 601 -15.54 -29.08 -35.96
N GLU A 602 -14.32 -28.63 -35.68
CA GLU A 602 -14.06 -27.21 -35.37
C GLU A 602 -14.14 -26.32 -36.61
N ALA A 603 -13.71 -26.84 -37.76
CA ALA A 603 -13.91 -26.18 -39.05
C ALA A 603 -15.40 -26.07 -39.40
N LEU A 604 -16.20 -27.10 -39.08
CA LEU A 604 -17.65 -27.08 -39.27
C LEU A 604 -18.35 -26.04 -38.39
N TYR A 605 -18.00 -25.97 -37.10
CA TYR A 605 -18.57 -24.97 -36.18
C TYR A 605 -18.20 -23.53 -36.59
N THR A 606 -16.95 -23.32 -37.01
CA THR A 606 -16.50 -22.01 -37.52
C THR A 606 -17.27 -21.62 -38.78
N GLY A 607 -17.48 -22.57 -39.71
CA GLY A 607 -18.29 -22.35 -40.92
C GLY A 607 -19.74 -21.97 -40.61
N ILE A 608 -20.38 -22.65 -39.65
CA ILE A 608 -21.76 -22.35 -39.23
C ILE A 608 -21.83 -20.95 -38.59
N ALA A 609 -20.87 -20.59 -37.73
CA ALA A 609 -20.83 -19.29 -37.07
C ALA A 609 -20.74 -18.13 -38.09
N ILE A 610 -19.92 -18.28 -39.13
CA ILE A 610 -19.79 -17.27 -40.19
C ILE A 610 -21.10 -17.11 -40.98
N VAL A 611 -21.80 -18.21 -41.28
CA VAL A 611 -23.09 -18.16 -42.00
C VAL A 611 -24.16 -17.45 -41.17
N VAL A 612 -24.22 -17.71 -39.85
CA VAL A 612 -25.16 -17.04 -38.94
C VAL A 612 -24.88 -15.53 -38.87
N LEU A 613 -23.60 -15.13 -38.84
CA LEU A 613 -23.19 -13.73 -38.85
C LEU A 613 -23.61 -13.02 -40.14
N LEU A 614 -23.39 -13.65 -41.29
CA LEU A 614 -23.81 -13.10 -42.59
C LEU A 614 -25.34 -12.96 -42.70
N LEU A 615 -26.10 -13.95 -42.22
CA LEU A 615 -27.57 -13.88 -42.20
C LEU A 615 -28.07 -12.76 -41.27
N SER A 616 -27.39 -12.52 -40.15
CA SER A 616 -27.71 -11.44 -39.21
C SER A 616 -27.49 -10.07 -39.87
N CYS A 617 -26.39 -9.89 -40.62
CA CYS A 617 -26.14 -8.68 -41.39
C CYS A 617 -27.20 -8.46 -42.49
N VAL A 618 -27.64 -9.52 -43.17
CA VAL A 618 -28.72 -9.45 -44.16
C VAL A 618 -30.05 -9.08 -43.49
N PHE A 619 -30.35 -9.61 -42.30
CA PHE A 619 -31.55 -9.26 -41.56
C PHE A 619 -31.57 -7.78 -41.17
N VAL A 620 -30.47 -7.25 -40.64
CA VAL A 620 -30.34 -5.83 -40.26
C VAL A 620 -30.50 -4.91 -41.47
N THR A 621 -29.95 -5.28 -42.63
CA THR A 621 -30.07 -4.47 -43.86
C THR A 621 -31.46 -4.51 -44.49
N LEU A 622 -32.22 -5.59 -44.27
CA LEU A 622 -33.60 -5.72 -44.75
C LEU A 622 -34.66 -5.26 -43.75
N TYR A 623 -34.29 -5.02 -42.49
CA TYR A 623 -35.20 -4.58 -41.44
C TYR A 623 -35.62 -3.11 -41.62
N LYS A 624 -36.68 -2.89 -42.41
CA LYS A 624 -37.36 -1.59 -42.51
C LYS A 624 -38.30 -1.41 -41.33
N ARG A 625 -37.88 -0.58 -40.37
CA ARG A 625 -38.68 -0.13 -39.22
C ARG A 625 -39.98 0.53 -39.74
N LYS A 626 -41.13 -0.12 -39.54
CA LYS A 626 -42.43 0.56 -39.64
C LYS A 626 -42.51 1.54 -38.48
N ARG A 627 -42.58 2.84 -38.78
CA ARG A 627 -42.91 3.87 -37.78
C ARG A 627 -44.35 3.63 -37.31
N LEU A 628 -44.49 3.37 -36.02
CA LEU A 628 -45.71 3.67 -35.26
C LEU A 628 -45.51 5.03 -34.61
#